data_AF-A0A1V5G3U9-F1
#
_entry.id   AF-A0A1V5G3U9-F1
#
_cell.length_a   1.000
_cell.length_b   1.000
_cell.length_c   1.000
_cell.angle_alpha   90.00
_cell.angle_beta   90.00
_cell.angle_gamma   90.00
#
_symmetry.space_group_name_H-M   'P 1'
#
loop_
_entity.id
_entity.type
_entity.pdbx_description
1 polymer ?
#
loop_
_entity_poly.entity_id
_entity_poly.type
_entity_poly.pdbx_seq_one_letter_code
_entity_poly.pdbx_strand_id
1 'polypeptide(L)'
;MYIVPSGYQNGVVVFEFDLFLEPKAEAWIDFRETPTRKTGALGPEITLSGKGRAFNRQGEELARFGVEDWLGVRFETPLDGRGPTALTLSPRGAAPIRLDLEHQTADFRRLGWVGVTGAANETAAFFLDNLKLRIEK
;
A
#
# COMPACT_ATOMS: atom_id res chain seq x y z
N MET A 1 -9.94 -5.00 -3.91
CA MET A 1 -10.76 -4.32 -2.87
C MET A 1 -10.40 -2.85 -2.85
N TYR A 2 -11.33 -1.94 -2.56
CA TYR A 2 -11.02 -0.52 -2.36
C TYR A 2 -11.93 0.13 -1.31
N ILE A 3 -11.50 1.29 -0.80
CA ILE A 3 -12.23 2.12 0.16
C ILE A 3 -12.21 3.57 -0.33
N VAL A 4 -13.35 4.25 -0.25
CA VAL A 4 -13.51 5.69 -0.54
C VAL A 4 -13.85 6.38 0.79
N PRO A 5 -12.84 6.78 1.58
CA PRO A 5 -13.11 7.46 2.85
C PRO A 5 -13.66 8.87 2.62
N SER A 6 -14.56 9.31 3.50
CA SER A 6 -15.01 10.70 3.57
C SER A 6 -14.28 11.45 4.70
N GLY A 7 -13.83 12.67 4.44
CA GLY A 7 -13.26 13.56 5.46
C GLY A 7 -11.78 13.36 5.83
N TYR A 8 -11.03 12.53 5.09
CA TYR A 8 -9.61 12.30 5.34
C TYR A 8 -8.78 13.38 4.65
N GLN A 9 -8.57 14.51 5.33
CA GLN A 9 -7.95 15.73 4.78
C GLN A 9 -6.78 16.29 5.62
N ASN A 10 -6.52 15.74 6.82
CA ASN A 10 -5.44 16.17 7.70
C ASN A 10 -4.98 15.02 8.60
N GLY A 11 -3.83 15.17 9.26
CA GLY A 11 -3.26 14.11 10.11
C GLY A 11 -2.57 13.01 9.31
N VAL A 12 -2.37 11.86 9.95
CA VAL A 12 -1.73 10.67 9.36
C VAL A 12 -2.78 9.61 9.11
N VAL A 13 -2.94 9.22 7.85
CA VAL A 13 -3.75 8.04 7.52
C VAL A 13 -2.94 6.79 7.82
N VAL A 14 -3.56 5.91 8.59
CA VAL A 14 -3.06 4.57 8.82
C VAL A 14 -3.93 3.59 8.06
N PHE A 15 -3.32 2.89 7.10
CA PHE A 15 -3.93 1.78 6.39
C PHE A 15 -3.14 0.53 6.68
N GLU A 16 -3.75 -0.41 7.39
CA GLU A 16 -3.10 -1.65 7.82
C GLU A 16 -3.96 -2.87 7.55
N PHE A 17 -3.32 -3.97 7.18
CA PHE A 17 -3.96 -5.24 6.86
C PHE A 17 -2.91 -6.36 6.86
N ASP A 18 -3.38 -7.60 6.94
CA ASP A 18 -2.58 -8.78 6.68
C ASP A 18 -2.80 -9.24 5.24
N LEU A 19 -1.73 -9.60 4.55
CA LEU A 19 -1.72 -10.02 3.16
C LEU A 19 -1.14 -11.41 3.01
N PHE A 20 -1.88 -12.32 2.37
CA PHE A 20 -1.35 -13.60 1.90
C PHE A 20 -1.32 -13.60 0.37
N LEU A 21 -0.17 -13.97 -0.21
CA LEU A 21 0.04 -14.02 -1.67
C LEU A 21 0.37 -15.44 -2.08
N GLU A 22 -0.38 -16.00 -3.03
CA GLU A 22 0.05 -17.21 -3.73
C GLU A 22 1.31 -16.93 -4.58
N PRO A 23 2.14 -17.93 -4.92
CA PRO A 23 3.44 -17.73 -5.58
C PRO A 23 3.44 -16.89 -6.86
N LYS A 24 2.31 -16.85 -7.57
CA LYS A 24 2.10 -16.12 -8.83
C LYS A 24 1.26 -14.85 -8.68
N ALA A 25 0.78 -14.55 -7.47
CA ALA A 25 -0.05 -13.38 -7.22
C ALA A 25 0.79 -12.12 -7.15
N GLU A 26 0.19 -11.01 -7.58
CA GLU A 26 0.73 -9.67 -7.39
C GLU A 26 -0.40 -8.79 -6.85
N ALA A 27 -0.15 -8.14 -5.72
CA ALA A 27 -1.05 -7.17 -5.12
C ALA A 27 -0.45 -5.77 -5.32
N TRP A 28 -1.19 -4.93 -6.02
CA TRP A 28 -0.90 -3.52 -6.23
C TRP A 28 -1.69 -2.69 -5.24
N ILE A 29 -0.99 -1.91 -4.41
CA ILE A 29 -1.58 -1.03 -3.41
C ILE A 29 -1.33 0.41 -3.82
N ASP A 30 -2.40 1.18 -3.96
CA ASP A 30 -2.31 2.56 -4.39
C ASP A 30 -3.29 3.50 -3.68
N PHE A 31 -2.84 4.74 -3.51
CA PHE A 31 -3.55 5.81 -2.81
C PHE A 31 -3.83 6.94 -3.79
N ARG A 32 -5.04 7.52 -3.73
CA ARG A 32 -5.46 8.59 -4.65
C ARG A 32 -6.35 9.60 -3.94
N GLU A 33 -6.31 10.84 -4.40
CA GLU A 33 -7.25 11.86 -3.93
C GLU A 33 -8.66 11.65 -4.47
N THR A 34 -8.78 11.05 -5.65
CA THR A 34 -10.07 10.72 -6.25
C THR A 34 -10.05 9.29 -6.78
N PRO A 35 -11.21 8.62 -6.93
CA PRO A 35 -11.25 7.25 -7.46
C PRO A 35 -10.61 7.10 -8.85
N THR A 36 -10.62 8.14 -9.66
CA THR A 36 -10.02 8.14 -11.01
C THR A 36 -8.57 8.60 -10.97
N ARG A 37 -7.69 7.87 -11.64
CA ARG A 37 -6.27 8.27 -11.80
C ARG A 37 -6.09 9.47 -12.74
N LYS A 38 -7.12 9.82 -13.54
CA LYS A 38 -7.05 10.92 -14.51
C LYS A 38 -7.19 12.30 -13.88
N THR A 39 -7.74 12.38 -12.66
CA THR A 39 -7.98 13.66 -11.99
C THR A 39 -7.59 13.56 -10.53
N GLY A 40 -6.92 14.59 -10.02
CA GLY A 40 -6.45 14.64 -8.63
C GLY A 40 -5.07 14.02 -8.42
N ALA A 41 -4.50 14.31 -7.25
CA ALA A 41 -3.17 13.87 -6.89
C ALA A 41 -3.11 12.36 -6.57
N LEU A 42 -1.94 11.78 -6.76
CA LEU A 42 -1.65 10.36 -6.55
C LEU A 42 -0.66 10.21 -5.40
N GLY A 43 -1.03 9.39 -4.42
CA GLY A 43 -0.25 9.13 -3.23
C GLY A 43 0.81 8.05 -3.44
N PRO A 44 1.22 7.36 -2.36
CA PRO A 44 2.16 6.23 -2.47
C PRO A 44 1.57 5.09 -3.31
N GLU A 45 2.47 4.29 -3.88
CA GLU A 45 2.13 3.11 -4.64
C GLU A 45 3.22 2.05 -4.49
N ILE A 46 2.81 0.80 -4.32
CA ILE A 46 3.71 -0.34 -4.22
C ILE A 46 3.06 -1.60 -4.78
N THR A 47 3.88 -2.46 -5.38
CA THR A 47 3.47 -3.80 -5.78
C THR A 47 4.17 -4.82 -4.89
N LEU A 48 3.39 -5.72 -4.29
CA LEU A 48 3.89 -6.85 -3.50
C LEU A 48 3.62 -8.14 -4.28
N SER A 49 4.66 -8.93 -4.53
CA SER A 49 4.59 -10.17 -5.30
C SER A 49 4.67 -11.41 -4.42
N GLY A 50 4.00 -12.48 -4.85
CA GLY A 50 4.05 -13.82 -4.25
C GLY A 50 5.43 -14.49 -4.33
N LYS A 51 6.40 -13.84 -4.98
CA LYS A 51 7.83 -14.21 -4.97
C LYS A 51 8.61 -13.54 -3.84
N GLY A 52 7.92 -12.86 -2.93
CA GLY A 52 8.53 -12.25 -1.75
C GLY A 52 9.29 -10.98 -2.09
N ARG A 53 8.77 -10.17 -3.02
CA ARG A 53 9.42 -8.93 -3.47
C ARG A 53 8.45 -7.77 -3.50
N ALA A 54 8.94 -6.61 -3.09
CA ALA A 54 8.22 -5.35 -3.13
C ALA A 54 8.85 -4.43 -4.19
N PHE A 55 8.03 -3.78 -5.01
CA PHE A 55 8.46 -2.90 -6.09
C PHE A 55 7.77 -1.54 -6.03
N ASN A 56 8.50 -0.47 -6.34
CA ASN A 56 7.88 0.82 -6.61
C ASN A 56 7.19 0.83 -7.98
N ARG A 57 6.56 1.96 -8.33
CA ARG A 57 5.88 2.15 -9.61
C ARG A 57 6.80 2.01 -10.83
N GLN A 58 8.08 2.36 -10.69
CA GLN A 58 9.08 2.26 -11.75
C GLN A 58 9.55 0.82 -11.98
N GLY A 59 9.11 -0.14 -11.15
CA GLY A 59 9.53 -1.53 -11.20
C GLY A 59 10.86 -1.79 -10.48
N GLU A 60 11.35 -0.82 -9.71
CA GLU A 60 12.56 -0.97 -8.90
C GLU A 60 12.22 -1.78 -7.64
N GLU A 61 13.03 -2.79 -7.35
CA GLU A 61 12.87 -3.62 -6.17
C GLU A 61 13.28 -2.83 -4.93
N LEU A 62 12.34 -2.66 -3.99
CA LEU A 62 12.55 -1.94 -2.74
C LEU A 62 12.93 -2.86 -1.59
N ALA A 63 12.40 -4.09 -1.57
CA ALA A 63 12.57 -5.02 -0.47
C ALA A 63 12.28 -6.48 -0.86
N ARG A 64 12.73 -7.39 0.01
CA ARG A 64 12.42 -8.83 -0.03
C ARG A 64 11.84 -9.29 1.29
N PHE A 65 10.91 -10.23 1.24
CA PHE A 65 10.26 -10.82 2.41
C PHE A 65 9.99 -12.33 2.20
N GLY A 66 9.73 -13.05 3.28
CA GLY A 66 9.34 -14.46 3.22
C GLY A 66 7.99 -14.65 2.53
N VAL A 67 7.83 -15.76 1.81
CA VAL A 67 6.59 -16.12 1.11
C VAL A 67 5.82 -17.19 1.89
N GLU A 68 4.62 -17.54 1.43
CA GLU A 68 3.79 -18.63 1.97
C GLU A 68 3.32 -18.43 3.42
N ASP A 69 3.27 -17.18 3.90
CA ASP A 69 2.67 -16.80 5.18
C ASP A 69 2.01 -15.41 5.10
N TRP A 70 1.27 -15.05 6.13
CA TRP A 70 0.67 -13.73 6.26
C TRP A 70 1.74 -12.67 6.49
N LEU A 71 1.70 -11.64 5.64
CA LEU A 71 2.53 -10.45 5.73
C LEU A 71 1.71 -9.33 6.35
N GLY A 72 2.13 -8.84 7.52
CA GLY A 72 1.56 -7.61 8.06
C GLY A 72 2.01 -6.41 7.22
N VAL A 73 1.07 -5.60 6.75
CA VAL A 73 1.33 -4.40 5.93
C VAL A 73 0.73 -3.19 6.63
N ARG A 74 1.52 -2.14 6.84
CA ARG A 74 1.09 -0.89 7.46
C ARG A 74 1.64 0.32 6.72
N PHE A 75 0.76 1.17 6.23
CA PHE A 75 1.07 2.48 5.66
C PHE A 75 0.72 3.57 6.67
N GLU A 76 1.59 4.57 6.79
CA GLU A 76 1.41 5.77 7.58
C GLU A 76 1.64 6.99 6.66
N THR A 77 0.55 7.51 6.11
CA THR A 77 0.57 8.55 5.07
C THR A 77 0.17 9.91 5.65
N PRO A 78 1.08 10.89 5.76
CA PRO A 78 0.72 12.25 6.16
C PRO A 78 -0.11 12.94 5.06
N LEU A 79 -1.25 13.55 5.42
CA LEU A 79 -2.18 14.17 4.47
C LEU A 79 -1.98 15.68 4.25
N ASP A 80 -0.95 16.30 4.80
CA ASP A 80 -0.71 17.74 4.64
C ASP A 80 0.59 18.05 3.92
N GLY A 81 1.16 17.05 3.24
CA GLY A 81 2.40 17.20 2.49
C GLY A 81 3.65 17.15 3.33
N ARG A 82 3.56 16.64 4.56
CA ARG A 82 4.69 16.54 5.50
C ARG A 82 5.73 15.48 5.17
N GLY A 83 5.67 14.83 4.00
CA GLY A 83 6.72 13.94 3.55
C GLY A 83 6.20 12.60 3.00
N PRO A 84 7.11 11.62 2.85
CA PRO A 84 6.77 10.34 2.25
C PRO A 84 5.80 9.56 3.14
N THR A 85 5.21 8.52 2.56
CA THR A 85 4.45 7.53 3.32
C THR A 85 5.42 6.52 3.93
N ALA A 86 5.41 6.36 5.25
CA ALA A 86 6.13 5.28 5.88
C ALA A 86 5.37 3.96 5.66
N LEU A 87 6.09 2.95 5.17
CA LEU A 87 5.59 1.59 4.98
C LEU A 87 6.37 0.64 5.89
N THR A 88 5.64 -0.14 6.67
CA THR A 88 6.19 -1.28 7.42
C THR A 88 5.63 -2.58 6.84
N LEU A 89 6.53 -3.47 6.43
CA LEU A 89 6.23 -4.86 6.08
C LEU A 89 6.71 -5.76 7.22
N SER A 90 5.85 -6.62 7.74
CA SER A 90 6.13 -7.48 8.91
C SER A 90 5.98 -8.95 8.54
N PRO A 91 7.01 -9.58 7.93
CA PRO A 91 6.99 -10.99 7.61
C PRO A 91 7.05 -11.82 8.90
N ARG A 92 6.30 -12.91 8.97
CA ARG A 92 6.30 -13.77 10.15
C ARG A 92 7.69 -14.36 10.41
N GLY A 93 8.14 -14.29 11.66
CA GLY A 93 9.44 -14.85 12.08
C GLY A 93 10.66 -14.05 11.60
N ALA A 94 10.47 -12.88 10.98
CA ALA A 94 11.55 -11.99 10.55
C ALA A 94 11.41 -10.59 11.18
N ALA A 95 12.47 -9.80 11.11
CA ALA A 95 12.42 -8.40 11.53
C ALA A 95 11.54 -7.59 10.54
N PRO A 96 10.78 -6.58 11.03
CA PRO A 96 10.02 -5.69 10.16
C PRO A 96 10.93 -4.89 9.22
N ILE A 97 10.51 -4.77 7.97
CA ILE A 97 11.16 -3.96 6.93
C ILE A 97 10.45 -2.61 6.89
N ARG A 98 11.21 -1.53 6.98
CA ARG A 98 10.70 -0.15 6.92
C ARG A 98 11.18 0.51 5.64
N LEU A 99 10.26 1.16 4.94
CA LEU A 99 10.49 1.86 3.68
C LEU A 99 9.80 3.22 3.74
N ASP A 100 10.39 4.22 3.09
CA ASP A 100 9.72 5.49 2.81
C ASP A 100 9.29 5.49 1.34
N LEU A 101 7.98 5.67 1.12
CA LEU A 101 7.39 5.69 -0.21
C LEU A 101 7.05 7.13 -0.61
N GLU A 102 7.71 7.59 -1.67
CA GLU A 102 7.38 8.86 -2.30
C GLU A 102 5.95 8.86 -2.85
N HIS A 103 5.30 10.01 -2.76
CA HIS A 103 4.01 10.20 -3.41
C HIS A 103 4.24 10.38 -4.91
N GLN A 104 3.37 9.80 -5.73
CA GLN A 104 3.49 9.91 -7.18
C GLN A 104 3.33 11.35 -7.68
N THR A 105 2.57 12.17 -6.95
CA THR A 105 2.49 13.61 -7.19
C THR A 105 2.74 14.37 -5.88
N ALA A 106 3.54 15.45 -5.95
CA ALA A 106 3.96 16.22 -4.78
C ALA A 106 2.80 16.96 -4.07
N ASP A 107 1.67 17.10 -4.76
CA ASP A 107 0.45 17.79 -4.32
C ASP A 107 -0.58 16.87 -3.67
N PHE A 108 -0.24 15.60 -3.38
CA PHE A 108 -1.12 14.72 -2.62
C PHE A 108 -1.34 15.24 -1.19
N ARG A 109 -2.59 15.59 -0.87
CA ARG A 109 -2.98 16.26 0.40
C ARG A 109 -4.28 15.73 1.02
N ARG A 110 -4.83 14.65 0.49
CA ARG A 110 -6.04 14.01 1.06
C ARG A 110 -6.16 12.59 0.57
N LEU A 111 -6.81 11.75 1.35
CA LEU A 111 -7.18 10.43 0.88
C LEU A 111 -8.64 10.42 0.46
N GLY A 112 -8.90 10.20 -0.83
CA GLY A 112 -10.25 9.97 -1.34
C GLY A 112 -10.47 8.56 -1.88
N TRP A 113 -9.39 7.80 -2.08
CA TRP A 113 -9.45 6.41 -2.51
C TRP A 113 -8.17 5.67 -2.11
N VAL A 114 -8.31 4.46 -1.58
CA VAL A 114 -7.22 3.50 -1.37
C VAL A 114 -7.67 2.12 -1.83
N GLY A 115 -6.80 1.37 -2.49
CA GLY A 115 -7.15 0.05 -2.98
C GLY A 115 -6.00 -0.93 -2.96
N VAL A 116 -6.38 -2.20 -2.95
CA VAL A 116 -5.53 -3.36 -3.19
C VAL A 116 -6.11 -4.11 -4.38
N THR A 117 -5.36 -4.15 -5.47
CA THR A 117 -5.80 -4.69 -6.77
C THR A 117 -4.87 -5.80 -7.21
N GLY A 118 -5.41 -6.87 -7.81
CA GLY A 118 -4.58 -7.89 -8.44
C GLY A 118 -3.91 -7.34 -9.69
N ALA A 119 -2.61 -7.55 -9.83
CA ALA A 119 -1.81 -7.07 -10.96
C ALA A 119 -1.17 -8.20 -11.80
N ALA A 120 -1.37 -9.46 -11.41
CA ALA A 120 -0.75 -10.59 -12.08
C ALA A 120 -1.39 -10.88 -13.45
N ASN A 121 -0.57 -11.26 -14.43
CA ASN A 121 -1.02 -11.77 -15.73
C ASN A 121 -1.39 -13.25 -15.71
N GLU A 122 -1.17 -13.92 -14.57
CA GLU A 122 -1.45 -15.34 -14.37
C GLU A 122 -2.62 -15.53 -13.40
N THR A 123 -3.34 -16.65 -13.53
CA THR A 123 -4.38 -17.02 -12.57
C THR A 123 -3.75 -17.33 -11.22
N ALA A 124 -3.95 -16.45 -10.26
CA ALA A 124 -3.50 -16.57 -8.87
C ALA A 124 -4.40 -15.75 -7.94
N ALA A 125 -4.42 -16.11 -6.66
CA ALA A 125 -5.17 -15.41 -5.64
C ALA A 125 -4.25 -14.69 -4.64
N PHE A 126 -4.77 -13.60 -4.09
CA PHE A 126 -4.26 -13.01 -2.85
C PHE A 126 -5.43 -12.84 -1.89
N PHE A 127 -5.12 -12.85 -0.60
CA PHE A 127 -6.10 -12.75 0.48
C PHE A 127 -5.74 -11.59 1.38
N LEU A 128 -6.78 -10.89 1.85
CA LEU A 128 -6.66 -9.78 2.78
C LEU A 128 -7.41 -10.13 4.06
N ASP A 129 -6.79 -9.85 5.20
CA ASP A 129 -7.43 -10.00 6.51
C ASP A 129 -7.09 -8.81 7.43
N ASN A 130 -7.83 -8.66 8.53
CA ASN A 130 -7.61 -7.66 9.59
C ASN A 130 -7.49 -6.21 9.09
N LEU A 131 -8.14 -5.89 7.97
CA LEU A 131 -8.05 -4.58 7.34
C LEU A 131 -8.61 -3.48 8.25
N LYS A 132 -7.84 -2.42 8.42
CA LYS A 132 -8.22 -1.21 9.13
C LYS A 132 -7.77 0.01 8.33
N LEU A 133 -8.67 0.99 8.23
CA LEU A 133 -8.38 2.31 7.73
C LEU A 133 -8.80 3.32 8.79
N ARG A 134 -7.86 4.16 9.23
CA ARG A 134 -8.10 5.13 10.30
C ARG A 134 -7.21 6.36 10.12
N ILE A 135 -7.54 7.40 10.87
CA ILE A 135 -6.79 8.65 10.92
C ILE A 135 -6.22 8.84 12.33
N GLU A 136 -4.93 9.12 12.44
CA GLU A 136 -4.25 9.54 13.67
C GLU A 136 -4.03 11.06 13.60
N LYS A 137 -4.38 11.77 14.67
CA LYS A 137 -4.25 13.24 14.78
C LYS A 137 -3.01 13.62 15.54
#